data_AF-A0A7W8JQ42-F1
#
_entry.id   AF-A0A7W8JQ42-F1
#
_cell.length_a   1.000
_cell.length_b   1.000
_cell.length_c   1.000
_cell.angle_alpha   90.00
_cell.angle_beta   90.00
_cell.angle_gamma   90.00
#
_symmetry.space_group_name_H-M   'P 1'
#
loop_
_entity.id
_entity.type
_entity.pdbx_description
1 polymer ?
#
loop_
_entity_poly.entity_id
_entity_poly.type
_entity_poly.pdbx_seq_one_letter_code
_entity_poly.pdbx_strand_id
1 'polypeptide(L)'
;MLYRHGDVLVQSVPTMPNAHSRPGATLARGEVTGHSHRFSDAAAVQLYTADTDTYVQVLSDTADLIHEEHATITLPRGFYKVWMQREYSPAAIRRVLD
;
A
#
# COMPACT_ATOMS: atom_id res chain seq x y z
N MET A 1 9.02 -1.77 10.55
CA MET A 1 9.01 -2.88 9.56
C MET A 1 8.52 -2.34 8.22
N LEU A 2 9.12 -2.77 7.11
CA LEU A 2 8.69 -2.42 5.74
C LEU A 2 8.30 -3.71 5.01
N TYR A 3 7.14 -3.70 4.37
CA TYR A 3 6.61 -4.77 3.53
C TYR A 3 6.47 -4.26 2.10
N ARG A 4 6.69 -5.15 1.12
CA ARG A 4 6.55 -4.85 -0.30
C ARG A 4 5.61 -5.87 -0.93
N HIS A 5 4.56 -5.37 -1.57
CA HIS A 5 3.54 -6.15 -2.22
C HIS A 5 3.37 -5.64 -3.65
N GLY A 6 4.19 -6.13 -4.58
CA GLY A 6 4.29 -5.55 -5.91
C GLY A 6 4.89 -4.14 -5.89
N ASP A 7 4.14 -3.19 -6.43
CA ASP A 7 4.43 -1.76 -6.40
C ASP A 7 3.84 -1.06 -5.16
N VAL A 8 3.10 -1.75 -4.30
CA VAL A 8 2.62 -1.20 -3.03
C VAL A 8 3.64 -1.45 -1.91
N LEU A 9 4.07 -0.37 -1.27
CA LEU A 9 4.90 -0.40 -0.07
C LEU A 9 4.05 -0.10 1.16
N VAL A 10 4.25 -0.89 2.22
CA VAL A 10 3.54 -0.76 3.49
C VAL A 10 4.56 -0.70 4.62
N GLN A 11 4.59 0.41 5.37
CA GLN A 11 5.54 0.60 6.46
C GLN A 11 4.82 0.82 7.78
N SER A 12 5.21 0.06 8.80
CA SER A 12 4.70 0.29 10.17
C SER A 12 5.17 1.65 10.68
N VAL A 13 4.22 2.41 11.24
CA VAL A 13 4.44 3.73 11.85
C VAL A 13 3.97 3.68 13.30
N PRO A 14 4.62 4.43 14.22
CA PRO A 14 4.28 4.39 15.64
C PRO A 14 2.93 5.04 15.95
N THR A 15 2.52 6.03 15.16
CA THR A 15 1.30 6.80 15.35
C THR A 15 0.65 7.17 14.02
N MET A 16 -0.66 7.38 14.04
CA MET A 16 -1.42 7.89 12.90
C MET A 16 -1.34 9.44 12.88
N PRO A 17 -1.09 10.08 11.71
CA PRO A 17 -1.20 11.53 11.60
C PRO A 17 -2.67 11.99 11.66
N ASN A 18 -2.91 13.30 11.60
CA ASN A 18 -4.25 13.82 11.41
C ASN A 18 -4.75 13.43 10.01
N ALA A 19 -5.54 12.36 9.94
CA ALA A 19 -5.99 11.74 8.70
C ALA A 19 -7.50 11.53 8.73
N HIS A 20 -8.12 11.54 7.56
CA HIS A 20 -9.56 11.36 7.41
C HIS A 20 -9.86 9.90 7.10
N SER A 21 -10.88 9.32 7.76
CA SER A 21 -11.30 7.96 7.48
C SER A 21 -11.81 7.84 6.04
N ARG A 22 -11.45 6.72 5.42
CA ARG A 22 -11.81 6.39 4.04
C ARG A 22 -12.46 5.00 4.03
N PRO A 23 -13.62 4.83 3.38
CA PRO A 23 -14.28 3.53 3.32
C PRO A 23 -13.53 2.54 2.42
N GLY A 24 -13.76 1.25 2.67
CA GLY A 24 -13.24 0.14 1.87
C GLY A 24 -11.93 -0.44 2.36
N ALA A 25 -11.41 -1.40 1.60
CA ALA A 25 -10.24 -2.21 1.97
C ALA A 25 -9.15 -2.25 0.88
N THR A 26 -9.34 -1.54 -0.23
CA THR A 26 -8.41 -1.51 -1.36
C THR A 26 -7.38 -0.41 -1.19
N LEU A 27 -6.10 -0.74 -1.22
CA LEU A 27 -4.99 0.21 -1.16
C LEU A 27 -4.68 0.81 -2.52
N ALA A 28 -4.60 -0.03 -3.55
CA ALA A 28 -4.34 0.36 -4.92
C ALA A 28 -5.05 -0.58 -5.88
N ARG A 29 -5.42 -0.08 -7.06
CA ARG A 29 -5.83 -0.93 -8.18
C ARG A 29 -4.57 -1.26 -8.96
N GLY A 30 -4.39 -2.53 -9.32
CA GLY A 30 -3.26 -2.96 -10.15
C GLY A 30 -3.39 -2.43 -11.58
N GLU A 31 -2.33 -2.59 -12.37
CA GLU A 31 -2.28 -2.16 -13.77
C GLU A 31 -3.27 -2.95 -14.66
N VAL A 32 -3.51 -4.22 -14.31
CA VAL A 32 -4.48 -5.09 -14.98
C VAL A 32 -5.89 -4.81 -14.44
N THR A 33 -6.84 -4.63 -15.35
CA THR A 33 -8.25 -4.38 -14.99
C THR A 33 -8.80 -5.53 -14.16
N GLY A 34 -9.19 -5.25 -12.92
CA GLY A 34 -9.74 -6.23 -11.98
C GLY A 34 -8.75 -6.69 -10.90
N HIS A 35 -7.45 -6.40 -11.05
CA HIS A 35 -6.47 -6.69 -10.01
C HIS A 35 -6.40 -5.55 -8.99
N SER A 36 -6.15 -5.86 -7.73
CA SER A 36 -6.05 -4.83 -6.70
C SER A 36 -5.31 -5.29 -5.46
N HIS A 37 -4.47 -4.42 -4.91
CA HIS A 37 -3.91 -4.61 -3.57
C HIS A 37 -5.01 -4.26 -2.57
N ARG A 38 -5.55 -5.27 -1.88
CA ARG A 38 -6.66 -5.09 -0.94
C ARG A 38 -6.50 -5.99 0.27
N PHE A 39 -7.09 -5.60 1.39
CA PHE A 39 -7.26 -6.51 2.51
C PHE A 39 -8.40 -7.50 2.22
N SER A 40 -8.19 -8.77 2.57
CA SER A 40 -9.18 -9.84 2.37
C SER A 40 -10.44 -9.65 3.21
N ASP A 41 -10.27 -9.13 4.44
CA ASP A 41 -11.34 -8.77 5.35
C ASP A 41 -11.39 -7.25 5.56
N ALA A 42 -12.47 -6.62 5.09
CA ALA A 42 -12.69 -5.19 5.25
C ALA A 42 -13.00 -4.78 6.70
N ALA A 43 -13.47 -5.70 7.54
CA ALA A 43 -13.72 -5.43 8.95
C ALA A 43 -12.44 -5.46 9.79
N ALA A 44 -11.36 -6.09 9.28
CA ALA A 44 -10.08 -6.16 9.96
C ALA A 44 -9.27 -4.86 9.90
N VAL A 45 -9.68 -3.89 9.07
CA VAL A 45 -8.92 -2.66 8.81
C VAL A 45 -9.81 -1.42 8.72
N GLN A 46 -9.21 -0.27 9.02
CA GLN A 46 -9.74 1.04 8.66
C GLN A 46 -8.70 1.78 7.80
N LEU A 47 -9.11 2.25 6.62
CA LEU A 47 -8.27 3.08 5.78
C LEU A 47 -8.42 4.55 6.13
N TYR A 48 -7.34 5.30 5.92
CA TYR A 48 -7.28 6.73 6.11
C TYR A 48 -6.53 7.40 4.97
N THR A 49 -6.79 8.70 4.78
CA THR A 49 -6.08 9.55 3.83
C THR A 49 -5.60 10.81 4.54
N ALA A 50 -4.33 11.16 4.33
CA ALA A 50 -3.74 12.42 4.73
C ALA A 50 -2.92 12.95 3.55
N ASP A 51 -3.26 14.14 3.06
CA ASP A 51 -2.71 14.70 1.82
C ASP A 51 -2.77 13.71 0.64
N THR A 52 -1.60 13.30 0.12
CA THR A 52 -1.48 12.31 -0.96
C THR A 52 -1.22 10.89 -0.46
N ASP A 53 -1.06 10.70 0.84
CA ASP A 53 -0.67 9.44 1.45
C ASP A 53 -1.89 8.65 1.93
N THR A 54 -1.81 7.32 1.81
CA THR A 54 -2.79 6.39 2.39
C THR A 54 -2.23 5.78 3.66
N TYR A 55 -3.08 5.62 4.66
CA TYR A 55 -2.73 4.95 5.91
C TYR A 55 -3.73 3.85 6.22
N VAL A 56 -3.27 2.87 7.00
CA VAL A 56 -4.06 1.73 7.45
C VAL A 56 -3.94 1.62 8.96
N GLN A 57 -5.08 1.44 9.61
CA GLN A 57 -5.13 0.88 10.95
C GLN A 57 -5.62 -0.56 10.85
N VAL A 58 -4.82 -1.50 11.36
CA VAL A 58 -5.25 -2.89 11.54
C VAL A 58 -5.98 -2.98 12.88
N LEU A 59 -7.25 -3.38 12.84
CA LEU A 59 -8.17 -3.45 13.99
C LEU A 59 -8.12 -4.81 14.69
N SER A 60 -8.03 -5.89 13.89
CA SER A 60 -7.87 -7.27 14.34
C SER A 60 -6.43 -7.58 14.76
N ASP A 61 -6.15 -8.79 15.27
CA ASP A 61 -4.79 -9.22 15.60
C ASP A 61 -3.88 -9.25 14.37
N THR A 62 -4.45 -9.61 13.22
CA THR A 62 -3.81 -9.56 11.92
C THR A 62 -4.79 -9.12 10.82
N ALA A 63 -4.25 -8.64 9.70
CA ALA A 63 -4.98 -8.43 8.46
C ALA A 63 -4.15 -8.89 7.25
N ASP A 64 -4.78 -9.62 6.35
CA ASP A 64 -4.13 -10.19 5.17
C ASP A 64 -4.28 -9.27 3.97
N LEU A 65 -3.16 -8.74 3.49
CA LEU A 65 -3.06 -7.98 2.26
C LEU A 65 -2.86 -8.96 1.09
N ILE A 66 -3.80 -8.94 0.14
CA ILE A 66 -3.86 -9.85 -1.01
C ILE A 66 -3.83 -9.09 -2.33
N HIS A 67 -3.34 -9.78 -3.37
CA HIS A 67 -3.32 -9.37 -4.77
C HIS A 67 -3.33 -10.64 -5.61
N GLU A 68 -3.90 -10.59 -6.80
CA GLU A 68 -4.09 -11.74 -7.69
C GLU A 68 -2.76 -12.42 -8.09
N GLU A 69 -1.67 -11.64 -8.12
CA GLU A 69 -0.35 -12.08 -8.60
C GLU A 69 0.73 -12.15 -7.50
N HIS A 70 0.41 -11.75 -6.26
CA HIS A 70 1.40 -11.67 -5.19
C HIS A 70 1.01 -12.51 -3.99
N ALA A 71 2.03 -13.02 -3.30
CA ALA A 71 1.83 -13.78 -2.08
C ALA A 71 1.27 -12.89 -0.97
N THR A 72 0.27 -13.40 -0.25
CA THR A 72 -0.36 -12.73 0.88
C THR A 72 0.67 -12.21 1.88
N ILE A 73 0.49 -10.96 2.31
CA ILE A 73 1.23 -10.39 3.44
C ILE A 73 0.30 -10.25 4.62
N THR A 74 0.60 -10.96 5.70
CA THR A 74 -0.12 -10.83 6.97
C THR A 74 0.49 -9.69 7.79
N LEU A 75 -0.26 -8.61 7.98
CA LEU A 75 0.14 -7.48 8.81
C LEU A 75 -0.37 -7.67 10.25
N PRO A 76 0.47 -7.56 11.28
CA PRO A 76 0.00 -7.56 12.66
C PRO A 76 -0.75 -6.27 13.00
N ARG A 77 -1.51 -6.29 14.09
CA ARG A 77 -2.20 -5.12 14.63
C ARG A 77 -1.28 -3.90 14.77
N GLY A 78 -1.71 -2.74 14.28
CA GLY A 78 -0.94 -1.50 14.33
C GLY A 78 -1.31 -0.49 13.25
N PHE A 79 -0.46 0.53 13.10
CA PHE A 79 -0.62 1.59 12.11
C PHE A 79 0.43 1.46 11.01
N TYR A 80 0.00 1.75 9.78
CA TYR A 80 0.85 1.63 8.60
C TYR A 80 0.66 2.82 7.66
N LYS A 81 1.78 3.31 7.10
CA LYS A 81 1.80 4.19 5.93
C LYS A 81 1.89 3.34 4.66
N VAL A 82 1.14 3.72 3.64
CA VAL A 82 1.09 3.05 2.35
C VAL A 82 1.38 4.03 1.23
N TRP A 83 2.27 3.65 0.32
CA TRP A 83 2.56 4.41 -0.89
C TRP A 83 2.93 3.51 -2.06
N MET A 84 2.81 4.04 -3.27
CA MET A 84 3.23 3.35 -4.49
C MET A 84 4.74 3.56 -4.69
N GLN A 85 5.46 2.48 -4.98
CA GLN A 85 6.82 2.52 -5.48
C GLN A 85 6.81 3.23 -6.84
N ARG A 86 7.61 4.28 -6.99
CA ARG A 86 7.86 4.91 -8.29
C ARG A 86 9.18 4.36 -8.83
N GLU A 87 9.18 3.85 -10.05
CA GLU A 87 10.42 3.57 -10.74
C GLU A 87 11.05 4.89 -11.18
N TYR A 88 12.27 5.16 -10.73
CA TYR A 88 13.05 6.28 -11.22
C TYR A 88 13.75 5.83 -12.50
N SER A 89 13.20 6.21 -13.66
CA SER A 89 13.94 6.14 -14.92
C SER A 89 14.67 7.47 -15.13
N PRO A 90 15.98 7.59 -14.86
CA PRO A 90 16.73 8.76 -15.30
C PRO A 90 16.69 8.78 -16.82
N ALA A 91 16.15 9.86 -17.37
CA ALA A 91 15.97 10.06 -18.81
C ALA A 91 17.18 9.57 -19.62
N ALA A 92 16.91 8.63 -20.53
CA ALA A 92 17.78 8.34 -21.64
C ALA A 92 17.91 9.60 -22.52
N ILE A 93 18.96 10.39 -22.31
CA ILE A 93 19.58 11.19 -23.37
C ILE A 93 21.09 10.99 -23.26
N ARG A 94 21.55 9.81 -23.69
CA ARG A 94 22.94 9.62 -24.07
C ARG A 94 23.07 10.12 -25.51
N ARG A 95 23.54 11.35 -25.71
CA ARG A 95 24.07 11.78 -27.01
C ARG A 95 25.35 10.97 -27.23
N VAL A 96 25.25 9.91 -28.03
CA VAL A 96 26.43 9.26 -28.61
C VAL A 96 26.92 10.23 -29.68
N LEU A 97 27.97 10.98 -29.35
CA LEU A 97 28.88 11.49 -30.37
C LEU A 97 29.83 10.33 -30.66
N ASP A 98 29.96 10.05 -31.96
CA ASP A 98 30.74 8.99 -32.63
C ASP A 98 31.85 8.32 -31.79
#